data_AF-A0ABD1A3Z7-F1
#
_entry.id   AF-A0ABD1A3Z7-F1
#
_cell.length_a   1.000
_cell.length_b   1.000
_cell.length_c   1.000
_cell.angle_alpha   90.00
_cell.angle_beta   90.00
_cell.angle_gamma   90.00
#
_symmetry.space_group_name_H-M   'P 1'
#
loop_
_entity.id
_entity.type
_entity.pdbx_description
1 polymer ?
#
loop_
_entity_poly.entity_id
_entity_poly.type
_entity_poly.pdbx_seq_one_letter_code
_entity_poly.pdbx_strand_id
1 'polypeptide(L)'
;MTEEKQTVIRINEATTMTPYSLYSSDNPGAMISAVQLTGENYAEWATEMMNALRAKRKTGFVDGSIPQPKEAGSELESWTSVNSMVIGWLRTSIVPRVRSTVLYAKLDSS
;
A
#
# COMPACT_ATOMS: atom_id res chain seq x y z
N MET A 1 44.82 -36.78 -5.65
CA MET A 1 44.00 -36.09 -6.67
C MET A 1 42.57 -36.14 -6.14
N THR A 2 42.24 -35.19 -5.27
CA THR A 2 41.00 -35.20 -4.49
C THR A 2 40.24 -33.96 -4.90
N GLU A 3 39.11 -34.16 -5.57
CA GLU A 3 38.25 -33.08 -6.04
C GLU A 3 37.54 -32.43 -4.84
N GLU A 4 37.87 -31.16 -4.57
CA GLU A 4 37.11 -30.34 -3.65
C GLU A 4 35.76 -29.99 -4.29
N LYS A 5 34.67 -30.49 -3.71
CA LYS A 5 33.33 -30.02 -4.03
C LYS A 5 33.16 -28.60 -3.50
N GLN A 6 33.32 -27.62 -4.40
CA GLN A 6 32.96 -26.22 -4.15
C GLN A 6 31.45 -26.16 -3.83
N THR A 7 31.13 -26.05 -2.55
CA THR A 7 29.77 -25.81 -2.10
C THR A 7 29.48 -24.34 -2.33
N VAL A 8 28.73 -24.04 -3.39
CA VAL A 8 28.20 -22.70 -3.66
C VAL A 8 27.25 -22.34 -2.52
N ILE A 9 27.75 -21.54 -1.58
CA ILE A 9 26.94 -20.94 -0.53
C ILE A 9 25.93 -20.03 -1.24
N ARG A 10 24.68 -20.48 -1.31
CA ARG A 10 23.56 -19.61 -1.69
C ARG A 10 23.50 -18.53 -0.61
N ILE A 11 24.02 -17.35 -0.92
CA ILE A 11 23.72 -16.16 -0.13
C ILE A 11 22.22 -15.97 -0.29
N ASN A 12 21.44 -16.32 0.74
CA ASN A 12 20.06 -15.91 0.83
C ASN A 12 20.08 -14.38 0.74
N GLU A 13 19.59 -13.82 -0.35
CA GLU A 13 19.24 -12.41 -0.40
C GLU A 13 18.29 -12.18 0.77
N ALA A 14 18.80 -11.60 1.85
CA ALA A 14 17.94 -10.99 2.85
C ALA A 14 17.12 -9.98 2.06
N THR A 15 15.85 -10.29 1.81
CA THR A 15 14.94 -9.40 1.10
C THR A 15 15.02 -8.06 1.80
N THR A 16 15.75 -7.12 1.21
CA THR A 16 15.84 -5.76 1.72
C THR A 16 14.42 -5.27 1.64
N MET A 17 13.78 -5.12 2.80
CA MET A 17 12.39 -4.68 2.87
C MET A 17 12.35 -3.23 2.44
N THR A 18 12.26 -3.02 1.14
CA THR A 18 12.09 -1.70 0.55
C THR A 18 10.69 -1.20 0.87
N PRO A 19 10.48 0.13 0.89
CA PRO A 19 9.13 0.69 1.03
C PRO A 19 8.15 0.18 -0.04
N TYR A 20 8.68 -0.22 -1.20
CA TYR A 20 7.96 -0.79 -2.35
C TYR A 20 7.67 -2.30 -2.25
N SER A 21 8.09 -2.97 -1.18
CA SER A 21 7.86 -4.40 -1.02
C SER A 21 6.38 -4.70 -0.74
N LEU A 22 5.82 -5.67 -1.47
CA LEU A 22 4.50 -6.27 -1.22
C LEU A 22 4.69 -7.72 -0.77
N TYR A 23 3.82 -8.19 0.12
CA TYR A 23 3.79 -9.60 0.50
C TYR A 23 2.96 -10.40 -0.51
N SER A 24 3.24 -11.70 -0.64
CA SER A 24 2.47 -12.60 -1.53
C SER A 24 0.98 -12.68 -1.18
N SER A 25 0.62 -12.39 0.08
CA SER A 25 -0.76 -12.33 0.56
C SER A 25 -1.45 -10.99 0.30
N ASP A 26 -0.71 -9.95 -0.07
CA ASP A 26 -1.29 -8.63 -0.29
C ASP A 26 -2.13 -8.62 -1.57
N ASN A 27 -3.38 -8.21 -1.43
CA ASN A 27 -4.29 -8.02 -2.55
C ASN A 27 -5.12 -6.74 -2.33
N PRO A 28 -5.43 -6.00 -3.41
CA PRO A 28 -6.10 -4.70 -3.30
C PRO A 28 -7.57 -4.82 -2.88
N GLY A 29 -8.14 -6.03 -2.94
CA GLY A 29 -9.49 -6.35 -2.49
C GLY A 29 -9.62 -6.64 -0.99
N ALA A 30 -8.50 -6.79 -0.28
CA ALA A 30 -8.50 -7.17 1.12
C ALA A 30 -8.96 -6.01 2.02
N MET A 31 -9.83 -6.32 2.98
CA MET A 31 -10.07 -5.43 4.10
C MET A 31 -8.90 -5.55 5.08
N ILE A 32 -8.13 -4.47 5.22
CA ILE A 32 -6.99 -4.40 6.15
C ILE A 32 -7.36 -3.78 7.50
N SER A 33 -8.57 -3.23 7.62
CA SER A 33 -9.16 -2.70 8.84
C SER A 33 -10.56 -3.31 9.01
N ALA A 34 -10.95 -3.60 10.26
CA ALA A 34 -12.29 -4.07 10.60
C ALA A 34 -13.32 -2.92 10.55
N VAL A 35 -12.88 -1.67 10.73
CA VAL A 35 -13.76 -0.50 10.68
C VAL A 35 -13.88 -0.02 9.25
N GLN A 36 -15.11 0.04 8.74
CA GLN A 36 -15.42 0.65 7.46
C GLN A 36 -15.89 2.10 7.64
N LEU A 37 -15.53 2.98 6.71
CA LEU A 37 -15.99 4.36 6.71
C LEU A 37 -17.47 4.42 6.32
N THR A 38 -18.32 4.89 7.24
CA THR A 38 -19.77 5.01 7.08
C THR A 38 -20.25 6.45 6.87
N GLY A 39 -19.34 7.42 7.00
CA GLY A 39 -19.57 8.87 6.85
C GLY A 39 -19.51 9.61 8.18
N GLU A 40 -20.00 8.99 9.25
CA GLU A 40 -20.06 9.59 10.60
C GLU A 40 -18.86 9.21 11.48
N ASN A 41 -18.18 8.10 11.15
CA ASN A 41 -17.11 7.51 11.96
C ASN A 41 -15.70 7.83 11.45
N TYR A 42 -15.50 8.94 10.76
CA TYR A 42 -14.20 9.25 10.13
C TYR A 42 -13.01 9.17 11.10
N ALA A 43 -13.14 9.70 12.32
CA ALA A 43 -12.05 9.71 13.30
C ALA A 43 -11.62 8.29 13.71
N GLU A 44 -12.59 7.41 13.95
CA GLU A 44 -12.35 6.00 14.28
C GLU A 44 -11.74 5.27 13.08
N TRP A 45 -12.36 5.42 11.90
CA TRP A 45 -11.87 4.81 10.65
C TRP A 45 -10.45 5.25 10.31
N ALA A 46 -10.13 6.54 10.42
CA ALA A 46 -8.82 7.08 10.09
C ALA A 46 -7.74 6.52 11.02
N THR A 47 -8.05 6.37 12.31
CA THR A 47 -7.14 5.78 13.30
C THR A 47 -6.85 4.32 12.98
N GLU A 48 -7.89 3.52 12.74
CA GLU A 48 -7.76 2.10 12.44
C GLU A 48 -7.08 1.86 11.08
N MET A 49 -7.44 2.62 10.06
CA MET A 49 -6.81 2.53 8.74
C MET A 49 -5.32 2.90 8.82
N MET A 50 -4.96 3.96 9.56
CA MET A 50 -3.57 4.33 9.75
C MET A 50 -2.79 3.25 10.50
N ASN A 51 -3.37 2.62 11.52
CA ASN A 51 -2.75 1.49 12.22
C ASN A 51 -2.52 0.29 11.31
N ALA A 52 -3.49 -0.06 10.46
CA ALA A 52 -3.35 -1.12 9.47
C ALA A 52 -2.21 -0.82 8.46
N LEU A 53 -2.11 0.42 7.98
CA LEU A 53 -1.03 0.84 7.09
C LEU A 53 0.33 0.86 7.78
N ARG A 54 0.41 1.20 9.07
CA ARG A 54 1.64 1.09 9.87
C ARG A 54 2.11 -0.36 9.98
N ALA A 55 1.21 -1.29 10.26
CA ALA A 55 1.53 -2.72 10.33
C ALA A 55 2.10 -3.24 8.98
N LYS A 56 1.63 -2.68 7.86
CA LYS A 56 2.13 -3.00 6.51
C LYS A 56 3.34 -2.17 6.06
N ARG A 57 3.79 -1.19 6.85
CA ARG A 57 4.84 -0.22 6.51
C ARG A 57 4.54 0.59 5.25
N LYS A 58 3.30 1.09 5.16
CA LYS A 58 2.79 1.82 3.98
C LYS A 58 2.31 3.24 4.28
N THR A 59 2.57 3.75 5.49
CA THR A 59 2.19 5.12 5.88
C THR A 59 2.83 6.18 5.00
N GLY A 60 4.05 5.94 4.51
CA GLY A 60 4.77 6.91 3.69
C GLY A 60 4.11 7.26 2.35
N PHE A 61 3.22 6.38 1.86
CA PHE A 61 2.40 6.65 0.67
C PHE A 61 1.21 7.57 0.97
N VAL A 62 0.81 7.68 2.23
CA VAL A 62 -0.33 8.52 2.66
C VAL A 62 0.15 9.87 3.20
N ASP A 63 1.22 9.88 3.99
CA ASP A 63 1.77 11.12 4.56
C ASP A 63 2.73 11.86 3.61
N GLY A 64 3.10 11.24 2.48
CA GLY A 64 3.97 11.83 1.46
C GLY A 64 5.47 11.74 1.75
N SER A 65 5.89 11.08 2.83
CA SER A 65 7.31 10.81 3.10
C SER A 65 7.96 9.87 2.09
N ILE A 66 7.17 9.10 1.33
CA ILE A 66 7.60 8.35 0.15
C ILE A 66 6.99 9.02 -1.10
N PRO A 67 7.65 10.06 -1.64
CA PRO A 67 7.14 10.78 -2.79
C PRO A 67 7.18 9.90 -4.04
N GLN A 68 6.33 10.23 -5.02
CA GLN A 68 6.39 9.63 -6.34
C GLN A 68 7.76 9.95 -6.98
N PRO A 69 8.50 8.94 -7.49
CA PRO A 69 9.73 9.16 -8.24
C PRO A 69 9.49 10.06 -9.46
N LYS A 70 10.44 10.97 -9.73
CA LYS A 70 10.35 11.89 -10.88
C LYS A 70 10.78 11.26 -12.19
N GLU A 71 11.67 10.28 -12.11
CA GLU A 71 12.25 9.61 -13.26
C GLU A 71 11.44 8.36 -13.60
N ALA A 72 11.22 8.13 -14.89
CA ALA A 72 10.65 6.89 -15.36
C ALA A 72 11.66 5.75 -15.16
N GLY A 73 11.21 4.62 -14.63
CA GLY A 73 12.07 3.48 -14.34
C GLY A 73 11.40 2.45 -13.42
N SER A 74 12.17 1.43 -13.04
CA SER A 74 11.69 0.34 -12.18
C SER A 74 11.18 0.82 -10.82
N GLU A 75 11.76 1.90 -10.29
CA GLU A 75 11.33 2.51 -9.03
C GLU A 75 9.93 3.14 -9.15
N LEU A 76 9.66 3.85 -10.26
CA LEU A 76 8.34 4.43 -10.52
C LEU A 76 7.27 3.35 -10.67
N GLU A 77 7.57 2.26 -11.37
CA GLU A 77 6.67 1.11 -11.51
C GLU A 77 6.39 0.44 -10.16
N SER A 78 7.42 0.30 -9.33
CA SER A 78 7.30 -0.27 -7.98
C SER A 78 6.48 0.63 -7.06
N TRP A 79 6.73 1.95 -7.09
CA TRP A 79 5.94 2.95 -6.37
C TRP A 79 4.48 2.90 -6.82
N THR A 80 4.22 2.85 -8.13
CA THR A 80 2.87 2.84 -8.71
C THR A 80 2.10 1.58 -8.30
N SER A 81 2.77 0.43 -8.28
CA SER A 81 2.19 -0.84 -7.86
C SER A 81 1.75 -0.80 -6.39
N VAL A 82 2.62 -0.31 -5.52
CA VAL A 82 2.29 -0.17 -4.08
C VAL A 82 1.24 0.90 -3.83
N ASN A 83 1.31 2.04 -4.52
CA ASN A 83 0.32 3.09 -4.42
C ASN A 83 -1.07 2.58 -4.83
N SER A 84 -1.15 1.79 -5.91
CA SER A 84 -2.40 1.14 -6.35
C SER A 84 -2.96 0.17 -5.30
N MET A 85 -2.08 -0.55 -4.59
CA MET A 85 -2.46 -1.41 -3.47
C MET A 85 -3.08 -0.61 -2.32
N VAL A 86 -2.43 0.48 -1.90
CA VAL A 86 -2.92 1.38 -0.84
C VAL A 86 -4.28 1.97 -1.22
N ILE A 87 -4.44 2.42 -2.47
CA ILE A 87 -5.73 2.90 -2.99
C ILE A 87 -6.80 1.80 -2.93
N GLY A 88 -6.45 0.56 -3.27
CA GLY A 88 -7.34 -0.60 -3.14
C GLY A 88 -7.86 -0.80 -1.71
N TRP A 89 -6.97 -0.78 -0.74
CA TRP A 89 -7.31 -0.89 0.69
C TRP A 89 -8.17 0.26 1.19
N LEU A 90 -7.86 1.50 0.78
CA LEU A 90 -8.67 2.66 1.11
C LEU A 90 -10.08 2.51 0.52
N ARG A 91 -10.21 2.14 -0.75
CA ARG A 91 -11.50 1.96 -1.41
C ARG A 91 -12.34 0.85 -0.78
N THR A 92 -11.74 -0.30 -0.49
CA THR A 92 -12.43 -1.44 0.12
C THR A 92 -12.89 -1.16 1.55
N SER A 93 -12.20 -0.27 2.26
CA SER A 93 -12.59 0.17 3.59
C SER A 93 -13.75 1.18 3.63
N ILE A 94 -14.23 1.67 2.49
CA ILE A 94 -15.34 2.63 2.43
C ILE A 94 -16.61 1.89 2.01
N VAL A 95 -17.68 2.03 2.81
CA VAL A 95 -18.96 1.39 2.47
C VAL A 95 -19.52 1.94 1.16
N PRO A 96 -20.23 1.12 0.34
CA PRO A 96 -20.71 1.54 -0.97
C PRO A 96 -21.54 2.83 -0.95
N ARG A 97 -22.37 3.02 0.09
CA ARG A 97 -23.19 4.24 0.26
C ARG A 97 -22.35 5.52 0.28
N VAL A 98 -21.23 5.52 1.01
CA VAL A 98 -20.31 6.66 1.09
C VAL A 98 -19.46 6.76 -0.17
N ARG A 99 -19.08 5.64 -0.77
CA ARG A 99 -18.34 5.62 -2.04
C ARG A 99 -19.12 6.32 -3.16
N SER A 100 -20.43 6.14 -3.20
CA SER A 100 -21.32 6.79 -4.16
C SER A 100 -21.51 8.29 -3.91
N THR A 101 -21.38 8.77 -2.67
CA THR A 101 -21.47 10.21 -2.35
C THR A 101 -20.14 10.95 -2.54
N VAL A 102 -19.00 10.24 -2.58
CA VAL A 102 -17.66 10.81 -2.84
C VAL A 102 -17.39 10.96 -4.35
N LEU A 103 -18.24 10.40 -5.21
CA LEU A 103 -18.22 10.66 -6.64
C LEU A 103 -18.98 11.97 -6.93
N TYR A 104 -18.23 13.00 -7.32
CA TYR A 104 -18.69 14.29 -7.88
C TYR A 104 -18.85 15.45 -6.88
N ALA A 105 -17.74 15.92 -6.32
CA ALA A 105 -17.52 17.36 -6.21
C ALA A 105 -16.72 17.82 -7.44
N LYS A 106 -17.34 17.75 -8.63
CA LYS A 106 -16.86 18.56 -9.75
C LYS A 106 -17.31 19.98 -9.44
N LEU A 107 -16.34 20.87 -9.42
CA LEU A 107 -16.48 22.30 -9.26
C LEU A 107 -17.55 22.82 -10.24
N ASP A 108 -18.72 23.17 -9.73
CA ASP A 108 -19.60 24.13 -10.39
C ASP A 108 -19.47 25.47 -9.64
N SER A 109 -19.07 26.48 -10.41
CA SER A 109 -19.20 27.94 -10.21
C SER A 109 -18.52 28.58 -8.99
N SER A 110 -17.47 29.37 -9.23
CA SER A 110 -17.59 30.77 -9.69
C SER A 110 -16.31 31.25 -10.35
#